data_AF-A0A0F7VEE4-F1
#
_entry.id   AF-A0A0F7VEE4-F1
#
_cell.length_a   1.000
_cell.length_b   1.000
_cell.length_c   1.000
_cell.angle_alpha   90.00
_cell.angle_beta   90.00
_cell.angle_gamma   90.00
#
_symmetry.space_group_name_H-M   'P 1'
#
loop_
_entity.id
_entity.type
_entity.pdbx_description
1 polymer ?
#
loop_
_entity_poly.entity_id
_entity_poly.type
_entity_poly.pdbx_seq_one_letter_code
_entity_poly.pdbx_strand_id
1 'polypeptide(L)'
;MSSSSFEGGRFKRPEERVVTWQHDGSRIDNPAYLPAQWDPNEYDLNENDIDGNIERCHLRIQENILPNMFQARLARYMERKAARDAIIAAAPGLPSRVAQRLDDLRAIQENLLKNDPQEQMANVQAIIAAYLDGSLVWKRGTVTFWSYGKMVWGPGKFDWQTFNSVNQEHRGHRSFWVEECNPSSGTLYTSWKEPPGGTNYQHSMRMRIRIPGIADPFVTRVWDFLDDTGASSTGVFQCDIQELENAAQVQIQAFGHERVATANGKVCVPAYHLQARLLANNDSMLLIPWTDIKVWVMPGQPTAKFRRLSGIWPRHLLYFADVPDNEGNLYLSDNKGELLVNLPDVNVTQAIPPRWDVLEPMSDDDNMDLMI
;
A
#
# COMPACT_ATOMS: atom_id res chain seq x y z
N MET A 1 32.58 -22.94 16.13
CA MET A 1 31.67 -22.27 17.09
C MET A 1 32.14 -20.84 17.26
N SER A 2 31.48 -19.88 16.60
CA SER A 2 31.49 -18.48 17.01
C SER A 2 30.15 -17.89 16.59
N SER A 3 29.25 -17.80 17.56
CA SER A 3 27.94 -17.19 17.46
C SER A 3 28.09 -15.68 17.36
N SER A 4 27.75 -15.09 16.22
CA SER A 4 27.46 -13.65 16.13
C SER A 4 25.95 -13.45 16.30
N SER A 5 25.58 -12.96 17.47
CA SER A 5 24.24 -12.49 17.82
C SER A 5 23.83 -11.32 16.92
N PHE A 6 22.74 -11.48 16.17
CA PHE A 6 22.05 -10.38 15.51
C PHE A 6 21.25 -9.59 16.55
N GLU A 7 21.86 -8.55 17.11
CA GLU A 7 21.12 -7.48 17.78
C GLU A 7 20.61 -6.46 16.75
N GLY A 8 19.39 -5.97 17.01
CA GLY A 8 18.58 -5.21 16.08
C GLY A 8 19.29 -4.03 15.43
N GLY A 9 19.35 -4.06 14.10
CA GLY A 9 19.75 -2.93 13.29
C GLY A 9 18.78 -1.76 13.47
N ARG A 10 19.11 -0.83 14.36
CA ARG A 10 18.75 0.57 14.16
C ARG A 10 19.36 0.96 12.81
N PHE A 11 18.55 1.39 11.85
CA PHE A 11 19.04 2.09 10.68
C PHE A 11 20.04 3.15 11.16
N LYS A 12 21.33 2.98 10.82
CA LYS A 12 22.27 4.10 10.90
C LYS A 12 21.65 5.19 10.02
N ARG A 13 21.37 6.36 10.60
CA ARG A 13 21.08 7.54 9.79
C ARG A 13 22.21 7.66 8.75
N PRO A 14 21.92 8.01 7.50
CA PRO A 14 22.98 8.43 6.59
C PRO A 14 23.84 9.44 7.35
N GLU A 15 25.16 9.26 7.35
CA GLU A 15 26.06 10.29 7.86
C GLU A 15 25.63 11.58 7.16
N GLU A 16 25.25 12.56 7.98
CA GLU A 16 24.82 13.88 7.53
C GLU A 16 25.86 14.31 6.49
N ARG A 17 25.47 14.44 5.22
CA ARG A 17 26.37 14.99 4.21
C ARG A 17 26.59 16.42 4.64
N VAL A 18 27.62 16.64 5.45
CA VAL A 18 28.09 17.98 5.79
C VAL A 18 28.75 18.50 4.53
N VAL A 19 27.91 18.95 3.59
CA VAL A 19 28.35 19.79 2.50
C VAL A 19 28.72 21.10 3.19
N THR A 20 30.00 21.26 3.55
CA THR A 20 30.56 22.54 4.02
C THR A 20 30.59 23.49 2.84
N TRP A 21 29.43 23.94 2.42
CA TRP A 21 29.27 25.07 1.53
C TRP A 21 29.16 26.32 2.40
N GLN A 22 30.11 27.23 2.24
CA GLN A 22 30.02 28.54 2.86
C GLN A 22 29.20 29.45 1.94
N HIS A 23 27.93 29.60 2.30
CA HIS A 23 27.05 30.56 1.66
C HIS A 23 27.34 31.97 2.19
N ASP A 24 27.51 32.95 1.30
CA ASP A 24 27.78 34.34 1.65
C ASP A 24 26.50 35.12 2.05
N GLY A 25 25.35 34.45 2.07
CA GLY A 25 24.04 35.02 2.38
C GLY A 25 23.35 35.69 1.18
N SER A 26 23.96 35.65 0.00
CA SER A 26 23.36 36.18 -1.23
C SER A 26 22.10 35.41 -1.62
N ARG A 27 21.07 36.10 -2.12
CA ARG A 27 19.82 35.42 -2.44
C ARG A 27 19.96 34.52 -3.67
N ILE A 28 19.62 33.26 -3.52
CA ILE A 28 19.57 32.26 -4.59
C ILE A 28 18.11 31.93 -4.90
N ASP A 29 17.60 32.38 -6.04
CA ASP A 29 16.24 32.05 -6.47
C ASP A 29 16.20 30.96 -7.57
N ASN A 30 17.34 30.65 -8.19
CA ASN A 30 17.45 29.65 -9.26
C ASN A 30 18.36 28.48 -8.81
N PRO A 31 17.87 27.23 -8.88
CA PRO A 31 18.66 26.06 -8.52
C PRO A 31 19.99 25.91 -9.26
N ALA A 32 20.13 26.49 -10.46
CA ALA A 32 21.37 26.45 -11.23
C ALA A 32 22.57 27.14 -10.54
N TYR A 33 22.33 27.99 -9.53
CA TYR A 33 23.39 28.66 -8.77
C TYR A 33 23.79 27.89 -7.49
N LEU A 34 23.19 26.74 -7.24
CA LEU A 34 23.58 25.88 -6.14
C LEU A 34 24.91 25.19 -6.46
N PRO A 35 25.73 24.88 -5.44
CA PRO A 35 26.91 24.05 -5.64
C PRO A 35 26.53 22.70 -6.24
N ALA A 36 27.38 22.14 -7.10
CA ALA A 36 27.11 20.87 -7.79
C ALA A 36 26.82 19.68 -6.85
N GLN A 37 27.25 19.75 -5.59
CA GLN A 37 27.05 18.72 -4.56
C GLN A 37 25.77 18.90 -3.75
N TRP A 38 25.01 19.99 -3.96
CA TRP A 38 23.84 20.34 -3.17
C TRP A 38 22.57 20.08 -3.97
N ASP A 39 21.65 19.31 -3.38
CA ASP A 39 20.38 18.94 -3.99
C ASP A 39 19.22 19.70 -3.31
N PRO A 40 18.40 20.46 -4.05
CA PRO A 40 17.25 21.19 -3.50
C PRO A 40 16.20 20.30 -2.84
N ASN A 41 16.20 19.00 -3.10
CA ASN A 41 15.27 18.06 -2.49
C ASN A 41 15.69 17.62 -1.07
N GLU A 42 16.95 17.83 -0.68
CA GLU A 42 17.47 17.51 0.66
C GLU A 42 17.14 16.07 1.13
N TYR A 43 17.52 15.10 0.29
CA TYR A 43 17.33 13.66 0.53
C TYR A 43 18.05 13.11 1.77
N ASP A 44 18.83 13.94 2.47
CA ASP A 44 19.42 13.61 3.77
C ASP A 44 18.39 13.56 4.91
N LEU A 45 17.24 14.22 4.74
CA LEU A 45 16.12 14.18 5.68
C LEU A 45 15.03 13.19 5.23
N ASN A 46 14.50 12.44 6.20
CA ASN A 46 13.35 11.58 5.95
C ASN A 46 12.09 12.45 5.75
N GLU A 47 11.34 12.25 4.66
CA GLU A 47 10.10 12.98 4.36
C GLU A 47 8.98 12.82 5.42
N ASN A 48 9.10 11.82 6.28
CA ASN A 48 8.19 11.58 7.41
C ASN A 48 8.65 12.27 8.71
N ASP A 49 9.87 12.80 8.77
CA ASP A 49 10.32 13.68 9.84
C ASP A 49 9.77 15.09 9.61
N ILE A 50 8.48 15.26 9.89
CA ILE A 50 7.75 16.50 9.65
C ILE A 50 8.42 17.67 10.37
N ASP A 51 8.82 17.46 11.63
CA ASP A 51 9.38 18.52 12.46
C ASP A 51 10.80 18.91 11.97
N GLY A 52 11.64 17.93 11.63
CA GLY A 52 12.96 18.20 11.04
C GLY A 52 12.89 18.88 9.67
N ASN A 53 11.91 18.52 8.84
CA ASN A 53 11.69 19.19 7.55
C ASN A 53 11.21 20.64 7.72
N ILE A 54 10.39 20.94 8.73
CA ILE A 54 9.96 22.31 9.05
C ILE A 54 11.17 23.16 9.46
N GLU A 55 11.99 22.64 10.36
CA GLU A 55 13.22 23.32 10.81
C GLU A 55 14.16 23.60 9.63
N ARG A 56 14.36 22.61 8.76
CA ARG A 56 15.19 22.77 7.57
C ARG A 56 14.63 23.81 6.60
N CYS A 57 13.31 23.83 6.37
CA CYS A 57 12.71 24.87 5.54
C CYS A 57 12.95 26.28 6.12
N HIS A 58 12.79 26.46 7.43
CA HIS A 58 13.10 27.74 8.08
C HIS A 58 14.57 28.14 7.89
N LEU A 59 15.50 27.19 8.07
CA LEU A 59 16.93 27.43 7.85
C LEU A 59 17.21 27.92 6.42
N ARG A 60 16.69 27.23 5.40
CA ARG A 60 16.94 27.60 3.99
C ARG A 60 16.33 28.95 3.61
N ILE A 61 15.15 29.27 4.14
CA ILE A 61 14.53 30.58 3.97
C ILE A 61 15.41 31.67 4.60
N GLN A 62 15.92 31.43 5.81
CA GLN A 62 16.81 32.36 6.51
C GLN A 62 18.14 32.55 5.79
N GLU A 63 18.69 31.49 5.21
CA GLU A 63 19.90 31.50 4.40
C GLU A 63 19.67 32.11 3.00
N ASN A 64 18.46 32.55 2.65
CA ASN A 64 18.10 33.04 1.31
C ASN A 64 18.34 32.03 0.17
N ILE A 65 18.26 30.72 0.46
CA ILE A 65 18.43 29.65 -0.51
C ILE A 65 17.05 29.18 -0.97
N LEU A 66 16.74 29.39 -2.25
CA LEU A 66 15.47 29.05 -2.88
C LEU A 66 14.24 29.37 -2.02
N PRO A 67 14.12 30.60 -1.48
CA PRO A 67 13.16 30.91 -0.42
C PRO A 67 11.72 30.61 -0.83
N ASN A 68 11.33 30.88 -2.08
CA ASN A 68 9.97 30.59 -2.56
C ASN A 68 9.66 29.08 -2.57
N MET A 69 10.63 28.25 -2.97
CA MET A 69 10.47 26.79 -2.98
C MET A 69 10.31 26.26 -1.55
N PHE A 70 11.16 26.71 -0.63
CA PHE A 70 11.10 26.27 0.76
C PHE A 70 9.90 26.85 1.52
N GLN A 71 9.36 28.02 1.14
CA GLN A 71 8.09 28.52 1.65
C GLN A 71 6.92 27.62 1.25
N ALA A 72 6.84 27.21 -0.02
CA ALA A 72 5.81 26.28 -0.48
C ALA A 72 5.94 24.90 0.21
N ARG A 73 7.17 24.41 0.36
CA ARG A 73 7.46 23.16 1.09
C ARG A 73 7.08 23.27 2.58
N LEU A 74 7.41 24.38 3.23
CA LEU A 74 7.05 24.67 4.62
C LEU A 74 5.53 24.66 4.82
N ALA A 75 4.77 25.30 3.93
CA ALA A 75 3.31 25.33 4.00
C ALA A 75 2.73 23.90 3.99
N ARG A 76 3.21 23.03 3.10
CA ARG A 76 2.80 21.62 3.05
C ARG A 76 3.12 20.86 4.34
N TYR A 77 4.31 21.05 4.91
CA TYR A 77 4.67 20.38 6.15
C TYR A 77 3.90 20.91 7.37
N MET A 78 3.61 22.20 7.41
CA MET A 78 2.77 22.80 8.46
C MET A 78 1.34 22.27 8.41
N GLU A 79 0.76 22.09 7.22
CA GLU A 79 -0.55 21.46 7.04
C GLU A 79 -0.55 20.01 7.53
N ARG A 80 0.46 19.21 7.13
CA ARG A 80 0.64 17.83 7.61
C ARG A 80 0.79 17.77 9.14
N LYS A 81 1.56 18.69 9.73
CA LYS A 81 1.75 18.80 11.18
C LYS A 81 0.43 19.13 11.87
N ALA A 82 -0.31 20.12 11.39
CA ALA A 82 -1.61 20.50 11.95
C ALA A 82 -2.59 19.32 11.92
N ALA A 83 -2.65 18.56 10.82
CA ALA A 83 -3.48 17.37 10.73
C ALA A 83 -3.07 16.28 11.74
N ARG A 84 -1.75 16.00 11.88
CA ARG A 84 -1.22 15.05 12.87
C ARG A 84 -1.56 15.48 14.30
N ASP A 85 -1.32 16.75 14.60
CA ASP A 85 -1.50 17.31 15.94
C ASP A 85 -3.00 17.34 16.32
N ALA A 86 -3.91 17.58 15.37
CA ALA A 86 -5.35 17.49 15.59
C ALA A 86 -5.81 16.07 15.96
N ILE A 87 -5.28 15.04 15.29
CA ILE A 87 -5.57 13.63 15.61
C ILE A 87 -5.08 13.28 17.02
N ILE A 88 -3.86 13.70 17.38
CA ILE A 88 -3.30 13.47 18.71
C ILE A 88 -4.11 14.21 19.79
N ALA A 89 -4.49 15.46 19.53
CA ALA A 89 -5.29 16.26 20.46
C ALA A 89 -6.69 15.66 20.71
N ALA A 90 -7.27 14.97 19.72
CA ALA A 90 -8.56 14.29 19.85
C ALA A 90 -8.51 12.99 20.69
N ALA A 91 -7.32 12.56 21.12
CA ALA A 91 -7.09 11.35 21.91
C ALA A 91 -6.03 11.60 23.01
N PRO A 92 -6.29 12.52 23.95
CA PRO A 92 -5.30 12.94 24.94
C PRO A 92 -4.89 11.78 25.85
N GLY A 93 -3.59 11.63 26.07
CA GLY A 93 -3.02 10.57 26.92
C GLY A 93 -2.83 9.23 26.23
N LEU A 94 -3.30 9.06 24.98
CA LEU A 94 -3.08 7.83 24.21
C LEU A 94 -1.81 7.93 23.34
N PRO A 95 -1.12 6.80 23.07
CA PRO A 95 -0.02 6.78 22.11
C PRO A 95 -0.46 7.28 20.72
N SER A 96 0.40 8.00 20.01
CA SER A 96 0.07 8.58 18.70
C SER A 96 -0.46 7.56 17.68
N ARG A 97 0.04 6.31 17.73
CA ARG A 97 -0.47 5.21 16.87
C ARG A 97 -1.90 4.81 17.20
N VAL A 98 -2.25 4.78 18.49
CA VAL A 98 -3.62 4.52 18.94
C VAL A 98 -4.52 5.66 18.53
N ALA A 99 -4.08 6.92 18.68
CA ALA A 99 -4.82 8.09 18.21
C ALA A 99 -5.11 8.02 16.70
N GLN A 100 -4.11 7.68 15.89
CA GLN A 100 -4.27 7.51 14.45
C GLN A 100 -5.23 6.36 14.10
N ARG A 101 -5.11 5.22 14.79
CA ARG A 101 -6.04 4.10 14.56
C ARG A 101 -7.47 4.46 14.95
N LEU A 102 -7.67 5.19 16.05
CA LEU A 102 -8.98 5.67 16.48
C LEU A 102 -9.60 6.61 15.43
N ASP A 103 -8.81 7.49 14.80
CA ASP A 103 -9.26 8.30 13.66
C ASP A 103 -9.72 7.43 12.49
N ASP A 104 -8.96 6.39 12.14
CA ASP A 104 -9.33 5.46 11.07
C ASP A 104 -10.61 4.68 11.41
N LEU A 105 -10.73 4.16 12.65
CA LEU A 105 -11.90 3.43 13.11
C LEU A 105 -13.16 4.31 13.14
N ARG A 106 -13.05 5.58 13.50
CA ARG A 106 -14.17 6.54 13.46
C ARG A 106 -14.60 6.81 12.01
N ALA A 107 -13.67 6.99 11.08
CA ALA A 107 -14.01 7.13 9.67
C ALA A 107 -14.68 5.87 9.09
N ILE A 108 -14.22 4.68 9.51
CA ILE A 108 -14.88 3.41 9.16
C ILE A 108 -16.29 3.36 9.77
N GLN A 109 -16.44 3.72 11.04
CA GLN A 109 -17.74 3.79 11.71
C GLN A 109 -18.73 4.69 10.96
N GLU A 110 -18.31 5.89 10.55
CA GLU A 110 -19.11 6.81 9.74
C GLU A 110 -19.50 6.22 8.37
N ASN A 111 -18.61 5.44 7.76
CA ASN A 111 -18.90 4.75 6.51
C ASN A 111 -19.95 3.63 6.70
N LEU A 112 -19.79 2.83 7.75
CA LEU A 112 -20.70 1.73 8.09
C LEU A 112 -22.10 2.22 8.49
N LEU A 113 -22.23 3.43 9.07
CA LEU A 113 -23.54 4.05 9.32
C LEU A 113 -24.37 4.24 8.03
N LYS A 114 -23.71 4.39 6.88
CA LYS A 114 -24.38 4.52 5.59
C LYS A 114 -24.78 3.16 5.02
N ASN A 115 -23.90 2.17 5.17
CA ASN A 115 -24.11 0.81 4.68
C ASN A 115 -23.19 -0.17 5.42
N ASP A 116 -23.75 -1.12 6.16
CA ASP A 116 -23.02 -2.16 6.89
C ASP A 116 -23.48 -3.58 6.49
N PRO A 117 -23.22 -4.00 5.23
CA PRO A 117 -23.70 -5.29 4.73
C PRO A 117 -23.02 -6.50 5.40
N GLN A 118 -21.88 -6.26 6.06
CA GLN A 118 -21.10 -7.29 6.75
C GLN A 118 -21.29 -7.29 8.27
N GLU A 119 -22.16 -6.44 8.81
CA GLU A 119 -22.48 -6.35 10.25
C GLU A 119 -21.23 -6.03 11.12
N GLN A 120 -20.34 -5.14 10.64
CA GLN A 120 -19.06 -4.80 11.27
C GLN A 120 -19.16 -3.69 12.33
N MET A 121 -20.28 -2.96 12.39
CA MET A 121 -20.47 -1.84 13.32
C MET A 121 -20.17 -2.22 14.77
N ALA A 122 -20.66 -3.38 15.22
CA ALA A 122 -20.46 -3.85 16.59
C ALA A 122 -18.98 -4.08 16.92
N ASN A 123 -18.21 -4.65 15.98
CA ASN A 123 -16.77 -4.85 16.15
C ASN A 123 -16.04 -3.51 16.25
N VAL A 124 -16.33 -2.58 15.32
CA VAL A 124 -15.68 -1.26 15.31
C VAL A 124 -15.95 -0.50 16.61
N GLN A 125 -17.19 -0.49 17.09
CA GLN A 125 -17.55 0.14 18.36
C GLN A 125 -16.82 -0.49 19.55
N ALA A 126 -16.74 -1.82 19.60
CA ALA A 126 -16.07 -2.54 20.67
C ALA A 126 -14.56 -2.30 20.68
N ILE A 127 -13.92 -2.25 19.51
CA ILE A 127 -12.49 -1.97 19.38
C ILE A 127 -12.18 -0.52 19.78
N ILE A 128 -13.00 0.45 19.37
CA ILE A 128 -12.88 1.84 19.81
C ILE A 128 -12.95 1.92 21.33
N ALA A 129 -13.96 1.27 21.95
CA ALA A 129 -14.11 1.25 23.40
C ALA A 129 -12.88 0.62 24.09
N ALA A 130 -12.38 -0.50 23.56
CA ALA A 130 -11.24 -1.21 24.13
C ALA A 130 -9.92 -0.42 24.06
N TYR A 131 -9.71 0.38 23.02
CA TYR A 131 -8.57 1.30 22.97
C TYR A 131 -8.73 2.47 23.96
N LEU A 132 -9.94 2.99 24.11
CA LEU A 132 -10.22 4.14 25.00
C LEU A 132 -10.13 3.77 26.48
N ASP A 133 -10.57 2.57 26.86
CA ASP A 133 -10.50 2.07 28.24
C ASP A 133 -9.16 1.40 28.59
N GLY A 134 -8.29 1.21 27.59
CA GLY A 134 -6.96 0.63 27.74
C GLY A 134 -6.93 -0.90 27.83
N SER A 135 -8.06 -1.59 27.65
CA SER A 135 -8.11 -3.06 27.59
C SER A 135 -7.46 -3.64 26.34
N LEU A 136 -7.44 -2.87 25.24
CA LEU A 136 -6.68 -3.19 24.04
C LEU A 136 -5.42 -2.33 23.96
N VAL A 137 -4.27 -2.96 24.20
CA VAL A 137 -2.97 -2.29 24.16
C VAL A 137 -2.30 -2.52 22.80
N TRP A 138 -1.91 -1.41 22.16
CA TRP A 138 -1.18 -1.47 20.89
C TRP A 138 0.20 -2.11 21.06
N LYS A 139 0.38 -3.30 20.50
CA LYS A 139 1.66 -4.01 20.48
C LYS A 139 2.03 -4.42 19.06
N ARG A 140 3.19 -3.95 18.58
CA ARG A 140 3.66 -4.23 17.21
C ARG A 140 3.74 -5.74 16.97
N GLY A 141 3.23 -6.19 15.81
CA GLY A 141 3.28 -7.59 15.40
C GLY A 141 2.25 -8.49 16.07
N THR A 142 1.31 -7.92 16.85
CA THR A 142 0.17 -8.67 17.39
C THR A 142 -1.13 -8.27 16.71
N VAL A 143 -2.08 -9.18 16.72
CA VAL A 143 -3.44 -8.99 16.25
C VAL A 143 -4.43 -9.50 17.30
N THR A 144 -5.66 -9.01 17.21
CA THR A 144 -6.82 -9.55 17.96
C THR A 144 -7.93 -9.84 16.97
N PHE A 145 -8.71 -10.90 17.21
CA PHE A 145 -9.87 -11.22 16.41
C PHE A 145 -11.13 -10.88 17.17
N TRP A 146 -12.08 -10.28 16.46
CA TRP A 146 -13.33 -9.80 17.02
C TRP A 146 -14.49 -10.39 16.23
N SER A 147 -15.54 -10.77 16.96
CA SER A 147 -16.79 -11.17 16.36
C SER A 147 -17.99 -10.67 17.15
N TYR A 148 -18.97 -10.09 16.46
CA TYR A 148 -20.19 -9.52 17.06
C TYR A 148 -19.92 -8.63 18.29
N GLY A 149 -18.88 -7.78 18.20
CA GLY A 149 -18.50 -6.82 19.24
C GLY A 149 -17.74 -7.42 20.43
N LYS A 150 -17.21 -8.65 20.29
CA LYS A 150 -16.41 -9.30 21.34
C LYS A 150 -15.06 -9.73 20.80
N MET A 151 -14.00 -9.52 21.57
CA MET A 151 -12.70 -10.13 21.29
C MET A 151 -12.82 -11.64 21.50
N VAL A 152 -12.68 -12.41 20.42
CA VAL A 152 -12.79 -13.88 20.42
C VAL A 152 -11.42 -14.55 20.45
N TRP A 153 -10.36 -13.82 20.09
CA TRP A 153 -9.00 -14.33 20.16
C TRP A 153 -7.97 -13.20 20.28
N GLY A 154 -6.84 -13.50 20.92
CA GLY A 154 -5.68 -12.61 21.04
C GLY A 154 -5.62 -11.86 22.37
N PRO A 155 -4.65 -10.93 22.53
CA PRO A 155 -3.63 -10.53 21.54
C PRO A 155 -2.58 -11.62 21.26
N GLY A 156 -2.25 -11.85 19.99
CA GLY A 156 -1.26 -12.86 19.58
C GLY A 156 -0.62 -12.57 18.23
N LYS A 157 0.36 -13.38 17.80
CA LYS A 157 0.97 -13.27 16.47
C LYS A 157 -0.03 -13.79 15.42
N PHE A 158 -0.22 -13.07 14.33
CA PHE A 158 -1.08 -13.53 13.23
C PHE A 158 -0.50 -14.79 12.57
N ASP A 159 -1.36 -15.77 12.34
CA ASP A 159 -1.12 -16.91 11.48
C ASP A 159 -2.44 -17.35 10.82
N TRP A 160 -2.35 -17.83 9.58
CA TRP A 160 -3.53 -18.17 8.77
C TRP A 160 -4.30 -19.38 9.31
N GLN A 161 -3.64 -20.31 9.99
CA GLN A 161 -4.30 -21.49 10.55
C GLN A 161 -5.23 -21.10 11.69
N THR A 162 -4.75 -20.26 12.61
CA THR A 162 -5.56 -19.71 13.70
C THR A 162 -6.67 -18.82 13.16
N PHE A 163 -6.38 -17.96 12.18
CA PHE A 163 -7.41 -17.16 11.51
C PHE A 163 -8.54 -18.05 10.97
N ASN A 164 -8.22 -19.07 10.19
CA ASN A 164 -9.21 -19.96 9.58
C ASN A 164 -10.03 -20.71 10.65
N SER A 165 -9.37 -21.22 11.69
CA SER A 165 -10.02 -21.94 12.79
C SER A 165 -11.02 -21.05 13.54
N VAL A 166 -10.58 -19.87 13.98
CA VAL A 166 -11.42 -18.95 14.77
C VAL A 166 -12.54 -18.35 13.90
N ASN A 167 -12.23 -18.01 12.64
CA ASN A 167 -13.25 -17.51 11.70
C ASN A 167 -14.35 -18.55 11.47
N GLN A 168 -13.99 -19.83 11.28
CA GLN A 168 -14.96 -20.90 11.10
C GLN A 168 -15.85 -21.11 12.34
N GLU A 169 -15.28 -21.09 13.54
CA GLU A 169 -16.02 -21.23 14.81
C GLU A 169 -17.05 -20.11 15.01
N HIS A 170 -16.71 -18.89 14.58
CA HIS A 170 -17.52 -17.70 14.78
C HIS A 170 -18.35 -17.26 13.56
N ARG A 171 -18.54 -18.15 12.56
CA ARG A 171 -19.29 -17.86 11.33
C ARG A 171 -18.77 -16.61 10.62
N GLY A 172 -17.46 -16.47 10.50
CA GLY A 172 -16.79 -15.23 10.14
C GLY A 172 -16.90 -14.79 8.67
N HIS A 173 -17.94 -15.25 7.96
CA HIS A 173 -18.44 -14.60 6.76
C HIS A 173 -19.20 -13.29 7.07
N ARG A 174 -19.66 -13.13 8.32
CA ARG A 174 -20.26 -11.89 8.84
C ARG A 174 -19.65 -11.50 10.17
N SER A 175 -19.63 -10.21 10.43
CA SER A 175 -19.21 -9.61 11.69
C SER A 175 -17.91 -10.19 12.23
N PHE A 176 -16.92 -10.45 11.38
CA PHE A 176 -15.58 -10.89 11.78
C PHE A 176 -14.56 -9.82 11.42
N TRP A 177 -13.66 -9.54 12.36
CA TRP A 177 -12.69 -8.47 12.23
C TRP A 177 -11.34 -8.90 12.79
N VAL A 178 -10.29 -8.63 12.03
CA VAL A 178 -8.92 -8.75 12.48
C VAL A 178 -8.38 -7.36 12.77
N GLU A 179 -8.17 -7.07 14.05
CA GLU A 179 -7.57 -5.81 14.48
C GLU A 179 -6.05 -6.00 14.56
N GLU A 180 -5.35 -5.42 13.59
CA GLU A 180 -3.91 -5.49 13.50
C GLU A 180 -3.25 -4.32 14.24
N CYS A 181 -2.40 -4.61 15.23
CA CYS A 181 -1.56 -3.61 15.89
C CYS A 181 -0.22 -3.39 15.14
N ASN A 182 -0.22 -3.59 13.82
CA ASN A 182 0.86 -3.11 12.96
C ASN A 182 0.65 -1.63 12.70
N PRO A 183 1.74 -0.82 12.57
CA PRO A 183 1.62 0.60 12.27
C PRO A 183 0.55 0.79 11.20
N SER A 184 -0.55 1.43 11.61
CA SER A 184 -1.72 1.67 10.77
C SER A 184 -1.28 2.39 9.51
N SER A 185 -1.99 2.10 8.42
CA SER A 185 -1.85 2.68 7.09
C SER A 185 -0.56 2.31 6.38
N GLY A 186 -0.53 1.11 5.79
CA GLY A 186 0.14 1.00 4.50
C GLY A 186 -0.44 2.11 3.61
N THR A 187 0.39 3.09 3.23
CA THR A 187 -0.01 4.04 2.21
C THR A 187 -0.33 3.24 0.97
N LEU A 188 -1.53 3.45 0.50
CA LEU A 188 -1.97 2.90 -0.75
C LEU A 188 -2.00 4.02 -1.76
N TYR A 189 -1.12 3.90 -2.72
CA TYR A 189 -1.36 4.48 -4.02
C TYR A 189 -2.28 3.50 -4.80
N THR A 190 -3.39 3.04 -4.21
CA THR A 190 -4.25 1.95 -4.76
C THR A 190 -5.13 2.34 -5.93
N SER A 191 -5.14 3.61 -6.30
CA SER A 191 -5.74 3.98 -7.58
C SER A 191 -4.61 4.41 -8.48
N TRP A 192 -4.19 3.48 -9.31
CA TRP A 192 -3.49 3.86 -10.52
C TRP A 192 -4.54 4.47 -11.46
N LYS A 193 -4.31 5.72 -11.88
CA LYS A 193 -5.05 6.36 -12.98
C LYS A 193 -4.10 6.41 -14.16
N GLU A 194 -4.59 6.00 -15.32
CA GLU A 194 -3.81 6.03 -16.54
C GLU A 194 -3.24 7.43 -16.81
N PRO A 195 -1.91 7.55 -17.02
CA PRO A 195 -1.34 8.82 -17.44
C PRO A 195 -1.81 9.15 -18.85
N PRO A 196 -1.90 10.43 -19.21
CA PRO A 196 -2.21 10.82 -20.58
C PRO A 196 -1.22 10.19 -21.57
N GLY A 197 -1.72 9.36 -22.50
CA GLY A 197 -0.95 8.74 -23.57
C GLY A 197 -0.62 7.24 -23.43
N GLY A 198 -1.26 6.52 -22.50
CA GLY A 198 -1.39 5.05 -22.57
C GLY A 198 -0.60 4.23 -21.55
N THR A 199 -0.72 2.90 -21.66
CA THR A 199 -0.23 1.86 -20.72
C THR A 199 0.99 1.08 -21.20
N ASN A 200 1.67 1.51 -22.27
CA ASN A 200 2.61 0.70 -23.05
C ASN A 200 3.83 0.12 -22.28
N TYR A 201 4.06 0.51 -21.02
CA TYR A 201 5.20 0.07 -20.21
C TYR A 201 4.79 -0.46 -18.83
N GLN A 202 3.55 -0.95 -18.70
CA GLN A 202 3.08 -1.52 -17.45
C GLN A 202 3.04 -3.04 -17.50
N HIS A 203 3.51 -3.65 -16.41
CA HIS A 203 3.45 -5.10 -16.25
C HIS A 203 2.14 -5.52 -15.60
N SER A 204 1.51 -6.55 -16.17
CA SER A 204 0.40 -7.24 -15.54
C SER A 204 0.81 -8.67 -15.23
N MET A 205 0.42 -9.15 -14.05
CA MET A 205 0.62 -10.52 -13.62
C MET A 205 -0.71 -11.27 -13.66
N ARG A 206 -0.71 -12.45 -14.29
CA ARG A 206 -1.87 -13.35 -14.25
C ARG A 206 -1.85 -14.14 -12.95
N MET A 207 -2.88 -13.93 -12.13
CA MET A 207 -3.05 -14.63 -10.88
C MET A 207 -4.27 -15.54 -10.95
N ARG A 208 -4.11 -16.78 -10.49
CA ARG A 208 -5.26 -17.64 -10.19
C ARG A 208 -5.68 -17.40 -8.75
N ILE A 209 -6.94 -17.06 -8.54
CA ILE A 209 -7.55 -16.71 -7.27
C ILE A 209 -8.62 -17.74 -6.90
N ARG A 210 -8.74 -18.04 -5.61
CA ARG A 210 -9.80 -18.91 -5.07
C ARG A 210 -10.21 -18.53 -3.65
N ILE A 211 -11.37 -19.04 -3.25
CA ILE A 211 -11.79 -19.08 -1.85
C ILE A 211 -10.95 -20.16 -1.14
N PRO A 212 -10.34 -19.86 0.02
CA PRO A 212 -9.58 -20.84 0.80
C PRO A 212 -10.42 -22.09 1.08
N GLY A 213 -9.82 -23.26 0.87
CA GLY A 213 -10.51 -24.55 1.03
C GLY A 213 -11.38 -25.01 -0.15
N ILE A 214 -11.61 -24.16 -1.17
CA ILE A 214 -12.38 -24.52 -2.37
C ILE A 214 -11.43 -24.71 -3.55
N ALA A 215 -11.05 -25.96 -3.83
CA ALA A 215 -10.10 -26.31 -4.88
C ALA A 215 -10.74 -26.54 -6.27
N ASP A 216 -12.05 -26.33 -6.40
CA ASP A 216 -12.78 -26.56 -7.65
C ASP A 216 -12.28 -25.64 -8.78
N PRO A 217 -11.72 -26.18 -9.87
CA PRO A 217 -11.27 -25.39 -11.02
C PRO A 217 -12.37 -24.51 -11.63
N PHE A 218 -13.64 -24.91 -11.55
CA PHE A 218 -14.79 -24.14 -12.05
C PHE A 218 -15.15 -22.95 -11.17
N VAL A 219 -14.68 -22.93 -9.92
CA VAL A 219 -14.83 -21.81 -8.98
C VAL A 219 -13.62 -20.88 -9.03
N THR A 220 -12.41 -21.43 -9.23
CA THR A 220 -11.21 -20.59 -9.32
C THR A 220 -11.29 -19.63 -10.51
N ARG A 221 -10.68 -18.45 -10.38
CA ARG A 221 -10.64 -17.44 -11.44
C ARG A 221 -9.22 -17.06 -11.78
N VAL A 222 -9.00 -16.73 -13.05
CA VAL A 222 -7.73 -16.16 -13.52
C VAL A 222 -8.02 -14.74 -13.93
N TRP A 223 -7.32 -13.80 -13.32
CA TRP A 223 -7.44 -12.37 -13.64
C TRP A 223 -6.06 -11.76 -13.81
N ASP A 224 -6.02 -10.66 -14.55
CA ASP A 224 -4.86 -9.80 -14.68
C ASP A 224 -4.81 -8.78 -13.53
N PHE A 225 -3.64 -8.66 -12.93
CA PHE A 225 -3.35 -7.72 -11.86
C PHE A 225 -2.19 -6.82 -12.26
N LEU A 226 -2.41 -5.51 -12.18
CA LEU A 226 -1.37 -4.52 -12.45
C LEU A 226 -0.29 -4.61 -11.37
N ASP A 227 0.97 -4.72 -11.79
CA ASP A 227 2.13 -4.73 -10.91
C ASP A 227 2.73 -3.33 -10.71
N ASP A 228 3.60 -3.22 -9.70
CA ASP A 228 4.44 -2.06 -9.42
C ASP A 228 3.70 -0.74 -9.23
N THR A 229 2.51 -0.81 -8.63
CA THR A 229 1.64 0.35 -8.41
C THR A 229 1.89 1.08 -7.08
N GLY A 230 2.87 0.63 -6.28
CA GLY A 230 3.04 1.11 -4.90
C GLY A 230 1.93 0.64 -3.94
N ALA A 231 1.09 -0.31 -4.36
CA ALA A 231 0.03 -0.87 -3.52
C ALA A 231 0.58 -1.84 -2.46
N SER A 232 0.24 -1.61 -1.20
CA SER A 232 0.68 -2.43 -0.07
C SER A 232 -0.11 -3.75 0.09
N SER A 233 -1.25 -3.91 -0.59
CA SER A 233 -2.02 -5.16 -0.64
C SER A 233 -2.73 -5.31 -1.97
N THR A 234 -3.21 -6.53 -2.23
CA THR A 234 -3.96 -6.87 -3.44
C THR A 234 -5.30 -6.15 -3.45
N GLY A 235 -5.61 -5.49 -4.58
CA GLY A 235 -6.87 -4.80 -4.80
C GLY A 235 -7.72 -5.52 -5.83
N VAL A 236 -8.96 -5.85 -5.46
CA VAL A 236 -9.99 -6.44 -6.33
C VAL A 236 -11.26 -5.60 -6.28
N PHE A 237 -12.26 -5.94 -7.08
CA PHE A 237 -13.54 -5.24 -7.13
C PHE A 237 -14.68 -6.04 -6.50
N GLN A 238 -15.74 -5.35 -6.11
CA GLN A 238 -16.91 -5.99 -5.50
C GLN A 238 -17.55 -7.04 -6.43
N CYS A 239 -17.52 -6.83 -7.76
CA CYS A 239 -17.98 -7.82 -8.73
C CYS A 239 -17.15 -9.12 -8.68
N ASP A 240 -15.87 -9.06 -8.35
CA ASP A 240 -14.96 -10.21 -8.29
C ASP A 240 -15.31 -11.13 -7.11
N ILE A 241 -15.61 -10.51 -5.97
CA ILE A 241 -16.09 -11.20 -4.77
C ILE A 241 -17.43 -11.88 -5.08
N GLN A 242 -18.37 -11.15 -5.68
CA GLN A 242 -19.69 -11.70 -6.06
C GLN A 242 -19.56 -12.86 -7.05
N GLU A 243 -18.66 -12.76 -8.03
CA GLU A 243 -18.41 -13.82 -8.99
C GLU A 243 -17.91 -15.10 -8.30
N LEU A 244 -16.95 -14.98 -7.39
CA LEU A 244 -16.42 -16.11 -6.62
C LEU A 244 -17.48 -16.71 -5.70
N GLU A 245 -18.23 -15.89 -4.96
CA GLU A 245 -19.29 -16.34 -4.05
C GLU A 245 -20.42 -17.06 -4.81
N ASN A 246 -20.86 -16.49 -5.94
CA ASN A 246 -21.90 -17.09 -6.78
C ASN A 246 -21.44 -18.41 -7.40
N ALA A 247 -20.18 -18.49 -7.87
CA ALA A 247 -19.65 -19.74 -8.42
C ALA A 247 -19.53 -20.83 -7.34
N ALA A 248 -19.13 -20.44 -6.12
CA ALA A 248 -18.89 -21.36 -5.02
C ALA A 248 -20.15 -21.70 -4.20
N GLN A 249 -21.22 -20.90 -4.33
CA GLN A 249 -22.41 -20.93 -3.47
C GLN A 249 -22.06 -20.80 -1.97
N VAL A 250 -21.03 -20.00 -1.66
CA VAL A 250 -20.61 -19.68 -0.28
C VAL A 250 -20.27 -18.21 -0.15
N GLN A 251 -20.29 -17.69 1.07
CA GLN A 251 -19.79 -16.35 1.37
C GLN A 251 -18.31 -16.40 1.77
N ILE A 252 -17.51 -15.45 1.29
CA ILE A 252 -16.08 -15.38 1.59
C ILE A 252 -15.88 -14.89 3.03
N GLN A 253 -14.84 -15.41 3.69
CA GLN A 253 -14.47 -15.01 5.05
C GLN A 253 -14.07 -13.54 5.10
N ALA A 254 -14.76 -12.77 5.93
CA ALA A 254 -14.48 -11.37 6.17
C ALA A 254 -13.20 -11.22 7.01
N PHE A 255 -12.41 -10.20 6.67
CA PHE A 255 -11.22 -9.80 7.43
C PHE A 255 -11.45 -8.51 8.22
N GLY A 256 -12.48 -7.74 7.86
CA GLY A 256 -12.86 -6.47 8.50
C GLY A 256 -12.95 -5.35 7.47
N HIS A 257 -12.76 -4.11 7.91
CA HIS A 257 -12.64 -2.93 7.04
C HIS A 257 -11.35 -2.18 7.33
N GLU A 258 -10.86 -1.47 6.31
CA GLU A 258 -9.70 -0.61 6.46
C GLU A 258 -9.94 0.74 5.80
N ARG A 259 -9.38 1.78 6.42
CA ARG A 259 -9.26 3.08 5.81
C ARG A 259 -7.95 3.13 5.06
N VAL A 260 -8.05 3.31 3.76
CA VAL A 260 -6.92 3.27 2.84
C VAL A 260 -6.76 4.59 2.12
N ALA A 261 -5.52 4.98 1.82
CA ALA A 261 -5.27 6.11 0.92
C ALA A 261 -5.50 5.67 -0.53
N THR A 262 -5.84 6.59 -1.42
CA THR A 262 -5.86 6.40 -2.87
C THR A 262 -5.33 7.68 -3.50
N ALA A 263 -5.08 7.70 -4.80
CA ALA A 263 -4.74 8.94 -5.50
C ALA A 263 -5.88 9.98 -5.43
N ASN A 264 -7.13 9.53 -5.23
CA ASN A 264 -8.30 10.39 -5.08
C ASN A 264 -8.67 10.66 -3.60
N GLY A 265 -7.77 10.37 -2.66
CA GLY A 265 -7.99 10.58 -1.22
C GLY A 265 -8.31 9.29 -0.46
N LYS A 266 -8.69 9.43 0.82
CA LYS A 266 -8.89 8.29 1.71
C LYS A 266 -10.29 7.68 1.54
N VAL A 267 -10.37 6.37 1.46
CA VAL A 267 -11.63 5.61 1.37
C VAL A 267 -11.65 4.48 2.41
N CYS A 268 -12.84 4.03 2.81
CA CYS A 268 -13.00 2.85 3.65
C CYS A 268 -13.45 1.69 2.77
N VAL A 269 -12.75 0.55 2.86
CA VAL A 269 -13.00 -0.63 2.02
C VAL A 269 -13.06 -1.89 2.87
N PRO A 270 -13.92 -2.86 2.51
CA PRO A 270 -13.89 -4.17 3.13
C PRO A 270 -12.63 -4.93 2.71
N ALA A 271 -12.18 -5.79 3.62
CA ALA A 271 -11.06 -6.70 3.42
C ALA A 271 -11.54 -8.16 3.56
N TYR A 272 -11.01 -9.03 2.71
CA TYR A 272 -11.35 -10.46 2.69
C TYR A 272 -10.11 -11.34 2.63
N HIS A 273 -10.29 -12.60 3.05
CA HIS A 273 -9.29 -13.64 2.91
C HIS A 273 -9.51 -14.44 1.62
N LEU A 274 -8.51 -14.41 0.72
CA LEU A 274 -8.46 -15.22 -0.49
C LEU A 274 -7.15 -16.00 -0.58
N GLN A 275 -7.08 -16.98 -1.48
CA GLN A 275 -5.83 -17.61 -1.88
C GLN A 275 -5.49 -17.25 -3.32
N ALA A 276 -4.22 -16.95 -3.57
CA ALA A 276 -3.69 -16.62 -4.87
C ALA A 276 -2.48 -17.49 -5.24
N ARG A 277 -2.24 -17.64 -6.54
CA ARG A 277 -0.99 -18.16 -7.10
C ARG A 277 -0.71 -17.50 -8.44
N LEU A 278 0.57 -17.26 -8.74
CA LEU A 278 0.97 -16.71 -10.03
C LEU A 278 1.03 -17.82 -11.09
N LEU A 279 0.53 -17.48 -12.29
CA LEU A 279 0.67 -18.29 -13.48
C LEU A 279 1.90 -17.83 -14.28
N ALA A 280 2.68 -18.79 -14.78
CA ALA A 280 3.71 -18.51 -15.78
C ALA A 280 3.08 -18.36 -17.18
N ASN A 281 3.92 -18.01 -18.16
CA ASN A 281 3.55 -17.56 -19.51
C ASN A 281 2.57 -18.47 -20.29
N ASN A 282 2.40 -19.74 -19.91
CA ASN A 282 1.56 -20.72 -20.60
C ASN A 282 0.30 -21.17 -19.81
N ASP A 283 -0.11 -20.44 -18.76
CA ASP A 283 -1.28 -20.72 -17.89
C ASP A 283 -1.32 -22.10 -17.20
N SER A 284 -0.29 -22.91 -17.42
CA SER A 284 -0.20 -24.31 -17.02
C SER A 284 0.89 -24.53 -15.98
N MET A 285 1.92 -23.69 -15.95
CA MET A 285 2.94 -23.71 -14.91
C MET A 285 2.63 -22.73 -13.78
N LEU A 286 2.77 -23.22 -12.55
CA LEU A 286 2.53 -22.46 -11.32
C LEU A 286 3.89 -22.05 -10.77
N LEU A 287 4.09 -20.74 -10.60
CA LEU A 287 5.35 -20.22 -10.06
C LEU A 287 5.43 -20.38 -8.53
N ILE A 288 4.29 -20.44 -7.87
CA ILE A 288 4.20 -20.49 -6.41
C ILE A 288 3.04 -21.38 -5.94
N PRO A 289 3.13 -21.94 -4.73
CA PRO A 289 2.00 -22.59 -4.10
C PRO A 289 0.86 -21.60 -3.85
N TRP A 290 -0.32 -22.15 -3.57
CA TRP A 290 -1.43 -21.33 -3.07
C TRP A 290 -1.00 -20.57 -1.82
N THR A 291 -1.10 -19.26 -1.90
CA THR A 291 -0.70 -18.34 -0.84
C THR A 291 -1.94 -17.63 -0.32
N ASP A 292 -2.16 -17.70 0.98
CA ASP A 292 -3.21 -16.92 1.66
C ASP A 292 -2.86 -15.43 1.61
N ILE A 293 -3.79 -14.63 1.12
CA ILE A 293 -3.64 -13.19 0.94
C ILE A 293 -4.87 -12.46 1.51
N LYS A 294 -4.60 -11.26 2.02
CA LYS A 294 -5.62 -10.28 2.35
C LYS A 294 -5.88 -9.41 1.13
N VAL A 295 -7.13 -9.35 0.68
CA VAL A 295 -7.53 -8.51 -0.44
C VAL A 295 -8.40 -7.35 0.03
N TRP A 296 -8.21 -6.18 -0.54
CA TRP A 296 -9.14 -5.06 -0.40
C TRP A 296 -10.09 -5.02 -1.57
N VAL A 297 -11.32 -4.64 -1.29
CA VAL A 297 -12.41 -4.67 -2.27
C VAL A 297 -12.89 -3.26 -2.55
N MET A 298 -12.57 -2.80 -3.75
CA MET A 298 -13.06 -1.53 -4.27
C MET A 298 -14.50 -1.69 -4.79
N PRO A 299 -15.35 -0.66 -4.68
CA PRO A 299 -16.67 -0.69 -5.29
C PRO A 299 -16.59 -0.76 -6.82
N GLY A 300 -17.64 -1.27 -7.46
CA GLY A 300 -17.77 -1.31 -8.91
C GLY A 300 -17.10 -2.53 -9.55
N GLN A 301 -16.51 -2.31 -10.73
CA GLN A 301 -15.91 -3.33 -11.59
C GLN A 301 -14.61 -2.81 -12.23
N PRO A 302 -13.68 -3.70 -12.62
CA PRO A 302 -12.46 -3.29 -13.29
C PRO A 302 -12.75 -2.63 -14.64
N THR A 303 -12.00 -1.58 -14.97
CA THR A 303 -12.02 -0.91 -16.27
C THR A 303 -10.59 -0.69 -16.76
N ALA A 304 -10.43 -0.14 -17.97
CA ALA A 304 -9.11 0.27 -18.47
C ALA A 304 -8.41 1.23 -17.50
N LYS A 305 -9.15 2.20 -16.94
CA LYS A 305 -8.66 3.23 -16.03
C LYS A 305 -8.56 2.76 -14.57
N PHE A 306 -9.29 1.71 -14.19
CA PHE A 306 -9.34 1.17 -12.83
C PHE A 306 -9.07 -0.33 -12.85
N ARG A 307 -7.81 -0.71 -12.68
CA ARG A 307 -7.34 -2.09 -12.79
C ARG A 307 -7.24 -2.75 -11.41
N ARG A 308 -7.29 -4.08 -11.38
CA ARG A 308 -6.93 -4.86 -10.18
C ARG A 308 -5.45 -4.69 -9.89
N LEU A 309 -5.06 -4.76 -8.62
CA LEU A 309 -3.69 -4.49 -8.18
C LEU A 309 -3.06 -5.71 -7.52
N SER A 310 -1.84 -6.05 -7.91
CA SER A 310 -1.13 -7.24 -7.39
C SER A 310 -0.89 -7.15 -5.89
N GLY A 311 -0.58 -5.96 -5.38
CA GLY A 311 -0.07 -5.75 -4.04
C GLY A 311 1.39 -6.20 -3.90
N ILE A 312 1.93 -6.11 -2.69
CA ILE A 312 3.36 -6.36 -2.45
C ILE A 312 3.71 -7.85 -2.27
N TRP A 313 2.72 -8.71 -2.00
CA TRP A 313 2.96 -10.10 -1.62
C TRP A 313 3.80 -10.92 -2.63
N PRO A 314 3.72 -10.73 -3.97
CA PRO A 314 4.58 -11.47 -4.89
C PRO A 314 6.06 -11.15 -4.69
N ARG A 315 6.39 -9.89 -4.34
CA ARG A 315 7.75 -9.42 -4.05
C ARG A 315 8.34 -10.02 -2.76
N HIS A 316 7.50 -10.61 -1.91
CA HIS A 316 7.97 -11.37 -0.74
C HIS A 316 8.30 -12.83 -1.05
N LEU A 317 7.89 -13.34 -2.21
CA LEU A 317 8.02 -14.75 -2.58
C LEU A 317 8.91 -15.00 -3.79
N LEU A 318 9.03 -14.02 -4.69
CA LEU A 318 9.74 -14.15 -5.96
C LEU A 318 10.83 -13.09 -6.11
N TYR A 319 11.85 -13.45 -6.88
CA TYR A 319 12.81 -12.51 -7.46
C TYR A 319 12.21 -11.90 -8.72
N PHE A 320 12.40 -10.59 -8.87
CA PHE A 320 11.92 -9.79 -9.99
C PHE A 320 13.14 -9.24 -10.74
N ALA A 321 13.05 -9.18 -12.07
CA ALA A 321 14.02 -8.49 -12.91
C ALA A 321 13.33 -7.89 -14.13
N ASP A 322 13.74 -6.67 -14.46
CA ASP A 322 13.51 -5.97 -15.71
C ASP A 322 14.85 -5.81 -16.44
N VAL A 323 14.81 -5.81 -17.77
CA VAL A 323 16.01 -5.72 -18.60
C VAL A 323 15.82 -4.68 -19.71
N PRO A 324 16.85 -3.89 -20.06
CA PRO A 324 16.70 -2.80 -21.02
C PRO A 324 16.83 -3.28 -22.48
N ASP A 325 16.10 -4.32 -22.84
CA ASP A 325 16.08 -4.95 -24.18
C ASP A 325 15.07 -4.33 -25.15
N ASN A 326 14.32 -3.33 -24.69
CA ASN A 326 13.18 -2.70 -25.36
C ASN A 326 11.94 -3.61 -25.56
N GLU A 327 11.92 -4.82 -25.00
CA GLU A 327 10.75 -5.71 -25.03
C GLU A 327 9.76 -5.39 -23.90
N GLY A 328 10.24 -4.76 -22.82
CA GLY A 328 9.38 -4.37 -21.69
C GLY A 328 8.81 -5.58 -20.94
N ASN A 329 9.57 -6.67 -20.87
CA ASN A 329 9.19 -7.89 -20.17
C ASN A 329 9.58 -7.82 -18.69
N LEU A 330 8.71 -8.35 -17.83
CA LEU A 330 9.00 -8.62 -16.43
C LEU A 330 9.34 -10.10 -16.23
N TYR A 331 10.53 -10.36 -15.69
CA TYR A 331 11.02 -11.71 -15.41
C TYR A 331 10.86 -12.03 -13.93
N LEU A 332 10.26 -13.19 -13.65
CA LEU A 332 9.94 -13.66 -12.30
C LEU A 332 10.49 -15.06 -12.08
N SER A 333 11.07 -15.32 -10.91
CA SER A 333 11.49 -16.66 -10.50
C SER A 333 11.51 -16.79 -8.98
N ASP A 334 11.27 -17.99 -8.46
CA ASP A 334 11.49 -18.31 -7.04
C ASP A 334 12.98 -18.60 -6.74
N ASN A 335 13.82 -18.67 -7.79
CA ASN A 335 15.25 -18.93 -7.71
C ASN A 335 16.07 -17.83 -8.40
N LYS A 336 16.90 -17.15 -7.62
CA LYS A 336 17.78 -16.07 -8.13
C LYS A 336 18.74 -16.54 -9.22
N GLY A 337 19.32 -17.74 -9.08
CA GLY A 337 20.28 -18.27 -10.04
C GLY A 337 19.63 -18.59 -11.39
N GLU A 338 18.44 -19.21 -11.34
CA GLU A 338 17.64 -19.49 -12.54
C GLU A 338 17.20 -18.20 -13.24
N LEU A 339 16.77 -17.19 -12.48
CA LEU A 339 16.44 -15.88 -13.03
C LEU A 339 17.62 -15.33 -13.85
N LEU A 340 18.79 -15.23 -13.23
CA LEU A 340 19.98 -14.62 -13.85
C LEU A 340 20.47 -15.36 -15.10
N VAL A 341 20.30 -16.69 -15.18
CA VAL A 341 20.70 -17.47 -16.36
C VAL A 341 19.72 -17.31 -17.53
N ASN A 342 18.45 -16.99 -17.24
CA ASN A 342 17.40 -16.85 -18.25
C ASN A 342 17.12 -15.40 -18.65
N LEU A 343 17.80 -14.41 -18.05
CA LEU A 343 17.72 -13.04 -18.52
C LEU A 343 18.38 -12.92 -19.90
N PRO A 344 17.80 -12.13 -20.82
CA PRO A 344 18.41 -11.89 -22.12
C PRO A 344 19.75 -11.16 -21.97
N ASP A 345 20.68 -11.46 -22.87
CA ASP A 345 21.92 -10.69 -23.00
C ASP A 345 21.61 -9.33 -23.63
N VAL A 346 21.71 -8.27 -22.83
CA VAL A 346 21.32 -6.93 -23.28
C VAL A 346 22.53 -6.06 -23.63
N ASN A 347 22.48 -5.45 -24.81
CA ASN A 347 23.37 -4.35 -25.15
C ASN A 347 22.72 -3.00 -24.81
N VAL A 348 23.10 -2.43 -23.66
CA VAL A 348 22.56 -1.16 -23.17
C VAL A 348 22.77 0.02 -24.13
N THR A 349 23.72 -0.04 -25.07
CA THR A 349 23.89 1.02 -26.07
C THR A 349 22.81 1.01 -27.15
N GLN A 350 22.01 -0.05 -27.21
CA GLN A 350 20.87 -0.21 -28.10
C GLN A 350 19.53 -0.03 -27.37
N ALA A 351 19.55 0.20 -26.06
CA ALA A 351 18.36 0.57 -25.31
C ALA A 351 17.91 1.97 -25.76
N ILE A 352 16.65 2.09 -26.18
CA ILE A 352 16.07 3.35 -26.65
C ILE A 352 15.00 3.74 -25.63
N PRO A 353 15.21 4.80 -24.83
CA PRO A 353 14.16 5.31 -23.96
C PRO A 353 12.90 5.65 -24.78
N PRO A 354 11.70 5.47 -24.20
CA PRO A 354 10.45 5.88 -24.86
C PRO A 354 10.56 7.33 -25.33
N ARG A 355 10.26 7.61 -26.60
CA ARG A 355 10.30 8.98 -27.10
C ARG A 355 9.07 9.75 -26.66
N TRP A 356 9.28 10.99 -26.21
CA TRP A 356 8.23 11.87 -25.68
C TRP A 356 7.27 12.42 -26.77
N ASP A 357 7.65 12.32 -28.04
CA ASP A 357 6.98 12.90 -29.21
C ASP A 357 5.93 11.99 -29.87
N VAL A 358 5.70 10.78 -29.32
CA VAL A 358 4.73 9.80 -29.85
C VAL A 358 3.48 9.67 -28.95
N LEU A 359 3.31 10.55 -27.95
CA LEU A 359 2.03 10.69 -27.27
C LEU A 359 1.08 11.38 -28.27
N GLU A 360 0.28 10.60 -29.02
CA GLU A 360 -0.77 11.16 -29.85
C GLU A 360 -1.60 12.15 -29.01
N PRO A 361 -1.91 13.36 -29.53
CA PRO A 361 -2.73 14.30 -28.79
C PRO A 361 -4.05 13.60 -28.45
N MET A 362 -4.39 13.56 -27.16
CA MET A 362 -5.71 13.12 -26.71
C MET A 362 -6.77 13.80 -27.56
N SER A 363 -7.60 13.02 -28.25
CA SER A 363 -8.73 13.56 -28.99
C SER A 363 -9.64 14.32 -28.03
N ASP A 364 -10.19 15.46 -28.48
CA ASP A 364 -11.02 16.36 -27.67
C ASP A 364 -12.24 15.69 -27.00
N ASP A 365 -12.63 14.49 -27.45
CA ASP A 365 -13.70 13.68 -26.83
C ASP A 365 -13.35 13.19 -25.41
N ASP A 366 -12.06 13.04 -25.05
CA ASP A 366 -11.64 12.60 -23.70
C ASP A 366 -11.71 13.72 -22.65
N ASN A 367 -11.87 14.98 -23.06
CA ASN A 367 -11.96 16.13 -22.16
C ASN A 367 -13.36 16.35 -21.56
N MET A 368 -14.40 15.74 -22.15
CA MET A 368 -15.79 15.94 -21.72
C MET A 368 -16.18 15.09 -20.49
N ASP A 369 -15.44 14.02 -20.18
CA ASP A 369 -15.67 13.16 -19.01
C ASP A 369 -14.93 13.62 -17.74
N LEU A 370 -14.24 14.77 -17.79
CA LEU A 370 -13.54 15.36 -16.63
C LEU A 370 -14.42 16.31 -15.80
N MET A 371 -15.69 16.46 -16.17
CA MET A 371 -16.70 17.15 -15.36
C MET A 371 -17.92 16.25 -15.16
N ILE A 372 -17.88 15.35 -14.16
CA ILE A 372 -19.00 14.93 -13.29
C ILE A 372 -18.41 14.19 -12.07
#